data_AF-T2JDM5-F1
#
_entry.id   AF-T2JDM5-F1
#
_cell.length_a   1.000
_cell.length_b   1.000
_cell.length_c   1.000
_cell.angle_alpha   90.00
_cell.angle_beta   90.00
_cell.angle_gamma   90.00
#
_symmetry.space_group_name_H-M   'P 1'
#
loop_
_entity.id
_entity.type
_entity.pdbx_description
1 polymer ?
#
loop_
_entity_poly.entity_id
_entity_poly.type
_entity_poly.pdbx_seq_one_letter_code
_entity_poly.pdbx_strand_id
1 'polypeptide(L)'
;MEELFELKDLLLAGNIDDALLLVEELTEMSKDDKLNKTFSFSIILLLNLIKQQAEKRSTRSWEVSIANSVRQIQRTDKRRKTGGNYLNPVELRETLEDAYNSALRQASLEAFRGKYEA
;
A
#
# COMPACT_ATOMS: atom_id res chain seq x y z
N MET A 1 8.82 2.25 -18.65
CA MET A 1 9.96 1.66 -19.43
C MET A 1 10.18 2.44 -20.71
N GLU A 2 9.11 3.00 -21.30
CA GLU A 2 9.15 3.98 -22.39
C GLU A 2 9.65 5.36 -21.91
N GLU A 3 9.25 5.80 -20.71
CA GLU A 3 9.68 7.10 -20.13
C GLU A 3 11.19 7.18 -19.87
N LEU A 4 11.86 6.04 -19.64
CA LEU A 4 13.32 6.02 -19.48
C LEU A 4 14.06 6.22 -20.81
N PHE A 5 13.46 5.82 -21.93
CA PHE A 5 14.01 6.12 -23.26
C PHE A 5 13.78 7.59 -23.60
N GLU A 6 12.60 8.12 -23.31
CA GLU A 6 12.31 9.55 -23.48
C GLU A 6 13.25 10.43 -22.64
N LEU A 7 13.48 10.07 -21.37
CA LEU A 7 14.46 10.75 -20.52
C LEU A 7 15.86 10.73 -21.14
N LYS A 8 16.28 9.58 -21.69
CA LYS A 8 17.57 9.45 -22.36
C LYS A 8 17.65 10.37 -23.59
N ASP A 9 16.58 10.45 -24.38
CA ASP A 9 16.55 11.25 -25.59
C ASP A 9 16.57 12.75 -25.28
N LEU A 10 15.83 13.20 -24.24
CA LEU A 10 15.88 14.58 -23.74
C LEU A 10 17.28 14.98 -23.27
N LEU A 11 17.94 14.09 -22.52
CA LEU A 11 19.32 14.30 -22.06
C LEU A 11 20.31 14.38 -23.23
N LEU A 12 20.18 13.52 -24.24
CA LEU A 12 21.02 13.55 -25.43
C LEU A 12 20.79 14.80 -26.29
N ALA A 13 19.56 15.30 -26.33
CA ALA A 13 19.19 16.54 -27.01
C ALA A 13 19.64 17.81 -26.24
N GLY A 14 20.15 17.67 -25.00
CA GLY A 14 20.54 18.78 -24.14
C GLY A 14 19.35 19.53 -23.53
N ASN A 15 18.15 18.97 -23.60
CA ASN A 15 16.95 19.55 -23.03
C ASN A 15 16.82 19.16 -21.55
N ILE A 16 17.61 19.85 -20.71
CA ILE A 16 17.76 19.48 -19.30
C ILE A 16 16.50 19.80 -18.49
N ASP A 17 15.79 20.89 -18.82
CA ASP A 17 14.60 21.31 -18.06
C ASP A 17 13.48 20.28 -18.20
N ASP A 18 13.17 19.84 -19.43
CA ASP A 18 12.15 18.81 -19.66
C ASP A 18 12.59 17.44 -19.10
N ALA A 19 13.89 17.12 -19.16
CA ALA A 19 14.43 15.91 -18.55
C ALA A 19 14.25 15.91 -17.02
N LEU A 20 14.42 17.05 -16.35
CA LEU A 20 14.20 17.17 -14.91
C LEU A 20 12.72 17.01 -14.56
N LEU A 21 11.82 17.62 -15.34
CA LEU A 21 10.39 17.46 -15.15
C LEU A 21 9.96 15.99 -15.22
N LEU A 22 10.43 15.26 -16.24
CA LEU A 22 10.12 13.84 -16.40
C LEU A 22 10.66 12.98 -15.23
N VAL A 23 11.79 13.36 -14.63
CA VAL A 23 12.33 12.70 -13.44
C VAL A 23 11.44 12.91 -12.22
N GLU A 24 10.87 14.11 -12.05
CA GLU A 24 9.91 14.40 -10.97
C GLU A 24 8.65 13.55 -11.13
N GLU A 25 8.06 13.52 -12.33
CA GLU A 25 6.88 12.69 -12.65
C GLU A 25 7.14 11.19 -12.39
N LEU A 26 8.27 10.67 -12.86
CA LEU A 26 8.67 9.29 -12.61
C LEU A 26 8.86 8.98 -11.12
N THR A 27 9.34 9.95 -10.35
CA THR A 27 9.53 9.82 -8.90
C THR A 27 8.18 9.77 -8.18
N GLU A 28 7.24 10.63 -8.57
CA GLU A 28 5.88 10.64 -8.05
C GLU A 28 5.16 9.32 -8.37
N MET A 29 5.17 8.89 -9.64
CA MET A 29 4.59 7.62 -10.06
C MET A 29 5.15 6.43 -9.29
N SER A 30 6.46 6.42 -9.04
CA SER A 30 7.11 5.35 -8.29
C SER A 30 6.62 5.31 -6.84
N LYS A 31 6.43 6.48 -6.21
CA LYS A 31 5.93 6.61 -4.85
C LYS A 31 4.46 6.17 -4.77
N ASP A 32 3.63 6.62 -5.71
CA ASP A 32 2.21 6.26 -5.79
C ASP A 32 2.00 4.76 -5.96
N ASP A 33 2.81 4.06 -6.74
CA ASP A 33 2.76 2.59 -6.83
C ASP A 33 2.99 1.91 -5.45
N LYS A 34 3.86 2.48 -4.60
CA LYS A 34 4.09 1.95 -3.24
C LYS A 34 2.95 2.27 -2.31
N LEU A 35 2.41 3.48 -2.39
CA LEU A 35 1.24 3.91 -1.62
C LEU A 35 0.03 3.02 -1.94
N ASN A 36 -0.30 2.85 -3.22
CA ASN A 36 -1.44 2.05 -3.67
C ASN A 36 -1.35 0.57 -3.25
N LYS A 37 -0.16 -0.03 -3.32
CA LYS A 37 0.07 -1.40 -2.83
C LYS A 37 -0.05 -1.48 -1.31
N THR A 38 0.52 -0.52 -0.59
CA THR A 38 0.42 -0.44 0.88
C THR A 38 -1.03 -0.28 1.32
N PHE A 39 -1.79 0.60 0.67
CA PHE A 39 -3.23 0.79 0.87
C PHE A 39 -4.01 -0.52 0.66
N SER A 40 -3.78 -1.21 -0.45
CA SER A 40 -4.48 -2.45 -0.78
C SER A 40 -4.25 -3.54 0.27
N PHE A 41 -3.01 -3.74 0.72
CA PHE A 41 -2.72 -4.70 1.79
C PHE A 41 -3.20 -4.23 3.17
N SER A 42 -3.28 -2.92 3.39
CA SER A 42 -3.84 -2.33 4.61
C SER A 42 -5.32 -2.64 4.76
N ILE A 43 -6.10 -2.60 3.67
CA ILE A 43 -7.51 -3.01 3.69
C ILE A 43 -7.64 -4.46 4.19
N ILE A 44 -6.85 -5.39 3.62
CA ILE A 44 -6.90 -6.81 3.98
C ILE A 44 -6.46 -7.04 5.44
N LEU A 45 -5.40 -6.34 5.88
CA LEU A 45 -4.92 -6.40 7.24
C LEU A 45 -6.01 -5.94 8.23
N LEU A 46 -6.55 -4.74 8.02
CA LEU A 46 -7.53 -4.12 8.90
C LEU A 46 -8.86 -4.89 8.89
N LEU A 47 -9.28 -5.42 7.75
CA LEU A 47 -10.47 -6.28 7.63
C LEU A 47 -10.41 -7.45 8.63
N ASN A 48 -9.29 -8.17 8.64
CA ASN A 48 -9.14 -9.32 9.53
C ASN A 48 -9.00 -8.90 10.99
N LEU A 49 -8.28 -7.83 11.30
CA LEU A 49 -8.15 -7.31 12.67
C LEU A 49 -9.49 -6.84 13.24
N ILE A 50 -10.31 -6.15 12.44
CA ILE A 50 -11.65 -5.71 12.85
C ILE A 50 -12.54 -6.92 13.14
N LYS A 51 -12.51 -7.95 12.29
CA LYS A 51 -13.26 -9.20 12.52
C LYS A 51 -12.79 -9.92 13.76
N GLN A 52 -11.49 -9.97 14.02
CA GLN A 52 -10.93 -10.53 15.26
C GLN A 52 -11.45 -9.81 16.50
N GLN A 53 -11.44 -8.48 16.46
CA GLN A 53 -11.91 -7.65 17.56
C GLN A 53 -13.42 -7.80 17.80
N ALA A 54 -14.23 -7.79 16.72
CA ALA A 54 -15.67 -7.90 16.79
C ALA A 54 -16.13 -9.29 17.27
N GLU A 55 -15.54 -10.36 16.74
CA GLU A 55 -15.93 -11.74 17.05
C GLU A 55 -15.19 -12.32 18.27
N LYS A 56 -14.22 -11.60 18.83
CA LYS A 56 -13.36 -12.05 19.94
C LYS A 56 -12.71 -13.41 19.69
N ARG A 57 -12.41 -13.71 18.43
CA ARG A 57 -11.79 -14.98 18.00
C ARG A 57 -10.94 -14.74 16.76
N SER A 58 -10.09 -15.71 16.45
CA SER A 58 -9.35 -15.74 15.20
C SER A 58 -9.45 -17.11 14.52
N THR A 59 -9.29 -17.14 13.20
CA THR A 59 -9.08 -18.39 12.44
C THR A 59 -7.65 -18.45 11.96
N ARG A 60 -7.16 -19.67 11.66
CA ARG A 60 -5.85 -19.85 11.01
C ARG A 60 -5.74 -19.07 9.71
N SER A 61 -6.82 -18.99 8.93
CA SER A 61 -6.82 -18.21 7.67
C SER A 61 -6.66 -16.71 7.91
N TRP A 62 -7.27 -16.15 8.96
CA TRP A 62 -7.11 -14.74 9.31
C TRP A 62 -5.69 -14.45 9.78
N GLU A 63 -5.12 -15.28 10.67
CA GLU A 63 -3.73 -15.12 11.12
C GLU A 63 -2.74 -15.13 9.95
N VAL A 64 -2.91 -16.09 9.02
CA VAL A 64 -2.07 -16.17 7.82
C VAL A 64 -2.25 -14.93 6.94
N SER A 65 -3.47 -14.44 6.77
CA SER A 65 -3.77 -13.24 5.98
C SER A 65 -3.15 -11.98 6.59
N ILE A 66 -3.25 -11.82 7.91
CA ILE A 66 -2.64 -10.72 8.67
C ILE A 66 -1.12 -10.75 8.49
N ALA A 67 -0.48 -11.89 8.79
CA ALA A 67 0.97 -12.03 8.69
C ALA A 67 1.48 -11.79 7.25
N ASN A 68 0.75 -12.26 6.25
CA ASN A 68 1.09 -12.04 4.86
C ASN A 68 0.94 -10.56 4.47
N SER A 69 -0.14 -9.90 4.88
CA SER A 69 -0.38 -8.49 4.58
C SER A 69 0.69 -7.60 5.21
N VAL A 70 1.04 -7.83 6.47
CA VAL A 70 2.15 -7.14 7.14
C VAL A 70 3.47 -7.34 6.38
N ARG A 71 3.79 -8.57 5.99
CA ARG A 71 5.01 -8.86 5.22
C ARG A 71 5.02 -8.13 3.87
N GLN A 72 3.88 -8.05 3.18
CA GLN A 72 3.79 -7.37 1.90
C GLN A 72 3.88 -5.85 2.02
N ILE A 73 3.28 -5.25 3.05
CA ILE A 73 3.45 -3.82 3.37
C ILE A 73 4.93 -3.53 3.60
N GLN A 74 5.58 -4.27 4.51
CA GLN A 74 7.01 -4.10 4.79
C GLN A 74 7.90 -4.30 3.56
N ARG A 75 7.61 -5.30 2.73
CA ARG A 75 8.38 -5.59 1.51
C ARG A 75 8.21 -4.50 0.44
N THR A 76 7.00 -3.94 0.32
CA THR A 76 6.67 -2.89 -0.64
C THR A 76 7.34 -1.58 -0.23
N ASP A 77 7.27 -1.25 1.06
CA ASP A 77 7.79 0.00 1.61
C ASP A 77 9.32 0.01 1.74
N LYS A 78 9.99 -1.14 1.80
CA LYS A 78 11.45 -1.18 1.93
C LYS A 78 12.20 -0.74 0.68
N ARG A 79 13.11 0.24 0.82
CA ARG A 79 14.08 0.64 -0.22
C ARG A 79 15.20 -0.39 -0.31
N ARG A 80 15.44 -0.94 -1.51
CA ARG A 80 16.43 -2.03 -1.71
C ARG A 80 17.87 -1.56 -1.81
N LYS A 81 18.12 -0.37 -2.35
CA LYS A 81 19.48 0.12 -2.65
C LYS A 81 20.03 1.07 -1.59
N THR A 82 19.19 1.93 -1.04
CA THR A 82 19.60 3.01 -0.13
C THR A 82 19.32 2.72 1.34
N GLY A 83 18.65 1.60 1.65
CA GLY A 83 18.14 1.33 2.99
C GLY A 83 16.96 2.25 3.35
N GLY A 84 16.29 1.96 4.47
CA GLY A 84 15.09 2.70 4.89
C GLY A 84 13.83 2.37 4.08
N ASN A 85 12.82 3.24 4.22
CA ASN A 85 11.48 3.04 3.69
C ASN A 85 11.07 4.13 2.68
N TYR A 86 10.14 3.84 1.77
CA TYR A 86 9.59 4.82 0.83
C TYR A 86 8.69 5.80 1.57
N LEU A 87 7.80 5.28 2.41
CA LEU A 87 6.89 6.04 3.26
C LEU A 87 7.57 6.34 4.59
N ASN A 88 7.34 7.54 5.09
CA ASN A 88 7.63 7.88 6.48
C ASN A 88 6.47 7.41 7.40
N PRO A 89 6.66 7.42 8.74
CA PRO A 89 5.62 6.95 9.66
C PRO A 89 4.28 7.70 9.59
N VAL A 90 4.28 8.98 9.19
CA VAL A 90 3.06 9.79 9.02
C VAL A 90 2.31 9.32 7.78
N GLU A 91 3.00 9.20 6.64
CA GLU A 91 2.41 8.73 5.37
C GLU A 91 1.85 7.31 5.51
N LEU A 92 2.57 6.44 6.23
CA LEU A 92 2.09 5.07 6.50
C LEU A 92 0.82 5.09 7.35
N ARG A 93 0.76 5.95 8.37
CA ARG A 93 -0.44 6.10 9.21
C ARG A 93 -1.62 6.63 8.40
N GLU A 94 -1.43 7.69 7.61
CA GLU A 94 -2.47 8.26 6.76
C GLU A 94 -3.01 7.22 5.77
N THR A 95 -2.11 6.41 5.18
CA THR A 95 -2.51 5.30 4.29
C THR A 95 -3.36 4.24 5.02
N LEU A 96 -3.03 3.92 6.27
CA LEU A 96 -3.80 2.99 7.10
C LEU A 96 -5.16 3.57 7.50
N GLU A 97 -5.22 4.86 7.83
CA GLU A 97 -6.45 5.58 8.17
C GLU A 97 -7.40 5.66 6.98
N ASP A 98 -6.89 5.91 5.77
CA ASP A 98 -7.71 5.89 4.55
C ASP A 98 -8.25 4.48 4.26
N ALA A 99 -7.39 3.46 4.37
CA ALA A 99 -7.78 2.06 4.19
C ALA A 99 -8.83 1.59 5.22
N TYR A 100 -8.85 2.18 6.42
CA TYR A 100 -9.73 1.79 7.52
C TYR A 100 -11.21 1.87 7.14
N ASN A 101 -11.65 2.92 6.46
CA ASN A 101 -13.06 3.09 6.09
C ASN A 101 -13.54 1.96 5.18
N SER A 102 -12.70 1.58 4.21
CA SER A 102 -12.97 0.46 3.29
C SER A 102 -12.97 -0.87 4.03
N ALA A 103 -11.97 -1.09 4.88
CA ALA A 103 -11.85 -2.31 5.68
C ALA A 103 -13.02 -2.49 6.66
N LEU A 104 -13.47 -1.42 7.32
CA LEU A 104 -14.58 -1.45 8.26
C LEU A 104 -15.89 -1.85 7.59
N ARG A 105 -16.18 -1.28 6.40
CA ARG A 105 -17.36 -1.65 5.62
C ARG A 105 -17.32 -3.12 5.22
N GLN A 106 -16.19 -3.61 4.72
CA GLN A 106 -16.04 -5.03 4.38
C GLN A 106 -16.18 -5.93 5.61
N ALA A 107 -15.56 -5.55 6.74
CA ALA A 107 -15.64 -6.29 7.98
C ALA A 107 -17.07 -6.40 8.49
N SER A 108 -17.88 -5.33 8.41
CA SER A 108 -19.29 -5.38 8.83
C SER A 108 -20.13 -6.37 8.03
N LEU A 109 -19.77 -6.64 6.76
CA LEU A 109 -20.46 -7.61 5.91
C LEU A 109 -20.02 -9.05 6.19
N GLU A 110 -18.79 -9.25 6.63
CA GLU A 110 -18.20 -10.58 6.83
C GLU A 110 -18.16 -11.04 8.30
N ALA A 111 -18.26 -10.11 9.24
CA ALA A 111 -18.24 -10.41 10.67
C ALA A 111 -19.39 -11.37 11.02
N PHE A 112 -19.14 -12.22 12.01
CA PHE A 112 -20.03 -13.29 12.42
C PHE A 112 -20.39 -14.24 11.26
N ARG A 113 -19.45 -14.38 10.31
CA ARG A 113 -19.61 -15.14 9.05
C ARG A 113 -20.74 -14.60 8.17
N GLY A 114 -20.98 -13.28 8.23
CA GLY A 114 -22.04 -12.60 7.46
C GLY A 114 -23.45 -12.88 7.95
N LYS A 115 -23.61 -13.35 9.19
CA LYS A 115 -24.92 -13.55 9.82
C LYS A 115 -25.41 -12.25 10.44
N TYR A 116 -26.64 -11.86 10.10
CA TYR A 116 -27.30 -10.67 10.64
C TYR A 116 -28.05 -10.93 11.97
N GLU A 117 -28.23 -12.20 12.36
CA GLU A 117 -28.86 -12.61 13.62
C GLU A 117 -28.14 -13.80 14.25
N ALA A 118 -28.25 -13.91 15.59
CA ALA A 118 -27.54 -14.88 16.44
C ALA A 118 -28.03 -16.32 16.27
#